data_AF-A0A9P7P7Q7-F1
#
_entry.id   AF-A0A9P7P7Q7-F1
#
_cell.length_a   1.000
_cell.length_b   1.000
_cell.length_c   1.000
_cell.angle_alpha   90.00
_cell.angle_beta   90.00
_cell.angle_gamma   90.00
#
_symmetry.space_group_name_H-M   'P 1'
#
loop_
_entity.id
_entity.type
_entity.pdbx_description
1 polymer ?
#
loop_
_entity_poly.entity_id
_entity_poly.type
_entity_poly.pdbx_seq_one_letter_code
_entity_poly.pdbx_strand_id
1 'polypeptide(L)'
;MTTQAEKARPVGVTKMKNRPDEWKIEQGLAAAVLPVLDMTGPQTRQLEPQIFGPLTKNDAAIRSVGDPEKLFAAERKGWVGFVEWENYPDKKAAAHKILTSQTFPPNTEYQLSEIPGTNPVLKGTHWKMWHRAVGGELTRMPDDSWDTVLKEKHPDMLHLLQFPYNGEPPKRLVTEKEITPNALHFVRNHGGIPRIDKKHYRFSLDGLVARPAEFTLDDLMDTSRFARMERTITLQCSGTRRIEQVLKYAGQGDEVPQAPWAEGAIGTASYVGVSLKKVIKECGGLIGGAKHLEFYGADTYFKDDQAMNYLVSVPWSKIKANEVMLAWSMNGETLPAIHGYPLRVIVLGYIGARSVKWLYRIKAISEPSAAPVQTSEYLYFPQQVGKHNFRLTDGIQIQEMPVSSAIMSPWTKQVCAHKGKIRCKGWAYSGGGRWPERVELSADGGFSWYMVPLENLSRKRRWTWRTWHFELPCDVEGWIEIVCRCWDNALNTQPPDVRTAWNWGLHVTSSCHRISVYSVNKTRPLTMARMDEFDRRGIPFGPLTVPLAFPSQTQEDYAQFWAKHDPRDAEDE
;
A
#
# COMPACT_ATOMS: atom_id res chain seq x y z
N MET A 1 -77.09 -24.84 5.59
CA MET A 1 -76.63 -25.43 6.86
C MET A 1 -75.98 -26.76 6.48
N THR A 2 -74.70 -27.07 6.70
CA THR A 2 -73.76 -26.59 7.72
C THR A 2 -72.33 -26.87 7.24
N THR A 3 -71.50 -25.84 7.29
CA THR A 3 -70.03 -25.77 7.38
C THR A 3 -69.25 -27.05 7.72
N GLN A 4 -68.25 -27.37 6.89
CA GLN A 4 -66.98 -27.93 7.35
C GLN A 4 -65.86 -26.96 6.99
N ALA A 5 -65.35 -26.28 8.03
CA ALA A 5 -64.15 -25.49 7.97
C ALA A 5 -62.93 -26.42 8.00
N GLU A 6 -62.18 -26.47 6.89
CA GLU A 6 -60.83 -27.02 6.91
C GLU A 6 -59.91 -26.07 7.68
N LYS A 7 -59.40 -26.58 8.80
CA LYS A 7 -58.43 -25.90 9.67
C LYS A 7 -57.16 -25.58 8.88
N ALA A 8 -56.87 -24.29 8.75
CA ALA A 8 -55.56 -23.79 8.38
C ALA A 8 -54.48 -24.39 9.31
N ARG A 9 -53.49 -25.05 8.72
CA ARG A 9 -52.28 -25.45 9.45
C ARG A 9 -51.54 -24.17 9.87
N PRO A 10 -51.06 -24.06 11.12
CA PRO A 10 -50.25 -22.91 11.49
C PRO A 10 -48.97 -22.95 10.66
N VAL A 11 -48.73 -21.85 9.93
CA VAL A 11 -47.42 -21.53 9.36
C VAL A 11 -46.45 -21.59 10.52
N GLY A 12 -45.62 -22.64 10.54
CA GLY A 12 -44.54 -22.76 11.50
C GLY A 12 -43.70 -21.50 11.37
N VAL A 13 -43.76 -20.64 12.38
CA VAL A 13 -42.76 -19.61 12.60
C VAL A 13 -41.46 -20.37 12.75
N THR A 14 -40.69 -20.49 11.66
CA THR A 14 -39.31 -20.90 11.70
C THR A 14 -38.66 -19.88 12.63
N LYS A 15 -38.43 -20.27 13.89
CA LYS A 15 -37.58 -19.53 14.82
C LYS A 15 -36.30 -19.26 14.05
N MET A 16 -36.10 -18.02 13.59
CA MET A 16 -34.80 -17.56 13.13
C MET A 16 -33.92 -17.68 14.38
N LYS A 17 -33.20 -18.81 14.50
CA LYS A 17 -32.18 -18.94 15.52
C LYS A 17 -31.09 -17.97 15.11
N ASN A 18 -30.71 -17.05 16.01
CA ASN A 18 -29.56 -16.19 15.80
C ASN A 18 -28.42 -17.05 15.25
N ARG A 19 -27.98 -16.77 14.02
CA ARG A 19 -26.89 -17.55 13.44
C ARG A 19 -25.60 -17.21 14.20
N PRO A 20 -24.68 -18.16 14.41
CA PRO A 20 -23.42 -17.89 15.12
C PRO A 20 -22.58 -16.75 14.52
N ASP A 21 -22.84 -16.38 13.27
CA ASP A 21 -22.17 -15.35 12.48
C ASP A 21 -23.04 -14.11 12.21
N GLU A 22 -24.33 -14.11 12.59
CA GLU A 22 -25.27 -13.02 12.27
C GLU A 22 -24.79 -11.68 12.82
N TRP A 23 -24.28 -11.67 14.05
CA TRP A 23 -23.67 -10.48 14.63
C TRP A 23 -22.48 -9.97 13.80
N LYS A 24 -21.61 -10.85 13.29
CA LYS A 24 -20.48 -10.43 12.44
C LYS A 24 -20.96 -9.83 11.12
N ILE A 25 -22.03 -10.39 10.55
CA ILE A 25 -22.66 -9.88 9.33
C ILE A 25 -23.28 -8.51 9.58
N GLU A 26 -24.02 -8.32 10.67
CA GLU A 26 -24.62 -7.04 11.06
C GLU A 26 -23.56 -5.95 11.27
N GLN A 27 -22.37 -6.31 11.76
CA GLN A 27 -21.24 -5.39 11.91
C GLN A 27 -20.41 -5.22 10.62
N GLY A 28 -20.77 -5.89 9.52
CA GLY A 28 -20.03 -5.84 8.25
C GLY A 28 -18.70 -6.60 8.23
N LEU A 29 -18.38 -7.37 9.28
CA LEU A 29 -17.12 -8.10 9.46
C LEU A 29 -17.04 -9.41 8.65
N ALA A 30 -18.16 -9.84 8.06
CA ALA A 30 -18.27 -11.05 7.25
C ALA A 30 -19.13 -10.83 6.00
N ALA A 31 -19.10 -9.62 5.42
CA ALA A 31 -19.96 -9.24 4.30
C ALA A 31 -19.72 -10.09 3.03
N ALA A 32 -18.55 -10.73 2.89
CA ALA A 32 -18.23 -11.57 1.75
C ALA A 32 -19.11 -12.83 1.58
N VAL A 33 -19.82 -13.27 2.64
CA VAL A 33 -20.73 -14.44 2.56
C VAL A 33 -22.17 -14.05 2.19
N LEU A 34 -22.47 -12.75 2.11
CA LEU A 34 -23.81 -12.27 1.79
C LEU A 34 -24.14 -12.46 0.31
N PRO A 35 -25.36 -12.91 -0.03
CA PRO A 35 -25.80 -12.96 -1.42
C PRO A 35 -25.93 -11.54 -1.98
N VAL A 36 -25.73 -11.40 -3.29
CA VAL A 36 -26.06 -10.17 -4.01
C VAL A 36 -27.58 -10.08 -4.14
N LEU A 37 -28.14 -8.92 -3.81
CA LEU A 37 -29.58 -8.67 -3.91
C LEU A 37 -29.90 -8.03 -5.27
N ASP A 38 -30.56 -8.78 -6.15
CA ASP A 38 -31.16 -8.25 -7.38
C ASP A 38 -32.57 -7.75 -7.07
N MET A 39 -32.73 -6.43 -7.06
CA MET A 39 -33.98 -5.72 -6.78
C MET A 39 -34.58 -5.06 -8.04
N THR A 40 -34.21 -5.54 -9.23
CA THR A 40 -34.70 -4.95 -10.50
C THR A 40 -36.16 -5.29 -10.81
N GLY A 41 -36.68 -6.38 -10.24
CA GLY A 41 -38.07 -6.82 -10.38
C GLY A 41 -38.94 -6.52 -9.14
N PRO A 42 -40.24 -6.90 -9.17
CA PRO A 42 -41.16 -6.67 -8.05
C PRO A 42 -40.85 -7.51 -6.79
N GLN A 43 -39.97 -8.50 -6.90
CA GLN A 43 -39.48 -9.32 -5.79
C GLN A 43 -37.94 -9.29 -5.78
N THR A 44 -37.35 -9.14 -4.60
CA THR A 44 -35.89 -9.25 -4.43
C THR A 44 -35.44 -10.69 -4.67
N ARG A 45 -34.51 -10.88 -5.60
CA ARG A 45 -33.84 -12.16 -5.86
C ARG A 45 -32.47 -12.17 -5.20
N GLN A 46 -32.14 -13.25 -4.51
CA GLN A 46 -30.79 -13.45 -3.98
C GLN A 46 -29.96 -14.20 -5.02
N LEU A 47 -28.81 -13.63 -5.38
CA LEU A 47 -27.80 -14.24 -6.22
C LEU A 47 -26.67 -14.72 -5.31
N GLU A 48 -26.46 -16.03 -5.28
CA GLU A 48 -25.47 -16.64 -4.39
C GLU A 48 -24.05 -16.11 -4.67
N PRO A 49 -23.21 -15.93 -3.64
CA PRO A 49 -21.81 -15.58 -3.82
C PRO A 49 -21.06 -16.60 -4.67
N GLN A 50 -19.90 -16.18 -5.19
CA GLN A 50 -19.01 -17.09 -5.92
C GLN A 50 -18.52 -18.22 -4.99
N ILE A 51 -18.80 -19.46 -5.37
CA ILE A 51 -18.27 -20.66 -4.70
C ILE A 51 -17.11 -21.20 -5.53
N PHE A 52 -15.94 -21.34 -4.90
CA PHE A 52 -14.80 -21.97 -5.52
C PHE A 52 -14.94 -23.50 -5.40
N GLY A 53 -15.06 -24.17 -6.54
CA GLY A 53 -15.18 -25.63 -6.62
C GLY A 53 -13.89 -26.36 -6.21
N PRO A 54 -13.90 -27.71 -6.26
CA PRO A 54 -12.69 -28.49 -6.01
C PRO A 54 -11.58 -28.09 -6.98
N LEU A 55 -10.34 -28.12 -6.51
CA LEU A 55 -9.18 -27.86 -7.36
C LEU A 55 -9.09 -28.95 -8.44
N THR A 56 -8.94 -28.54 -9.69
CA THR A 56 -8.83 -29.43 -10.85
C THR A 56 -7.46 -29.26 -11.49
N LYS A 57 -6.98 -30.34 -12.12
CA LYS A 57 -5.70 -30.34 -12.85
C LYS A 57 -5.78 -31.30 -14.03
N ASN A 58 -5.56 -30.79 -15.24
CA ASN A 58 -5.49 -31.59 -16.46
C ASN A 58 -4.03 -31.94 -16.77
N ASP A 59 -3.53 -33.03 -16.19
CA ASP A 59 -2.14 -33.44 -16.36
C ASP A 59 -1.79 -33.77 -17.82
N ALA A 60 -2.75 -34.25 -18.63
CA ALA A 60 -2.50 -34.54 -20.03
C ALA A 60 -2.23 -33.25 -20.83
N ALA A 61 -3.04 -32.21 -20.61
CA ALA A 61 -2.83 -30.90 -21.23
C ALA A 61 -1.50 -30.25 -20.80
N ILE A 62 -1.14 -30.36 -19.51
CA ILE A 62 0.12 -29.85 -18.99
C ILE A 62 1.31 -30.61 -19.60
N ARG A 63 1.29 -31.95 -19.61
CA ARG A 63 2.34 -32.76 -20.25
C ARG A 63 2.51 -32.45 -21.73
N SER A 64 1.42 -32.07 -22.41
CA SER A 64 1.45 -31.69 -23.82
C SER A 64 2.20 -30.38 -24.10
N VAL A 65 2.52 -29.57 -23.08
CA VAL A 65 3.32 -28.34 -23.24
C VAL A 65 4.81 -28.66 -23.43
N GLY A 66 5.26 -29.81 -22.93
CA GLY A 66 6.67 -30.21 -22.90
C GLY A 66 7.24 -30.19 -21.49
N ASP A 67 8.55 -30.21 -21.38
CA ASP A 67 9.28 -30.21 -20.10
C ASP A 67 9.49 -28.76 -19.61
N PRO A 68 8.78 -28.30 -18.55
CA PRO A 68 8.88 -26.92 -18.09
C PRO A 68 10.28 -26.55 -17.58
N GLU A 69 11.02 -27.53 -17.06
CA GLU A 69 12.40 -27.30 -16.57
C GLU A 69 13.37 -26.97 -17.70
N LYS A 70 13.04 -27.35 -18.95
CA LYS A 70 13.79 -26.95 -20.15
C LYS A 70 13.24 -25.67 -20.77
N LEU A 71 11.91 -25.53 -20.80
CA LEU A 71 11.25 -24.38 -21.43
C LEU A 71 11.51 -23.07 -20.67
N PHE A 72 11.59 -23.14 -19.34
CA PHE A 72 11.79 -21.99 -18.46
C PHE A 72 13.12 -22.08 -17.68
N ALA A 73 14.14 -22.71 -18.28
CA ALA A 73 15.48 -22.81 -17.71
C ALA A 73 16.20 -21.45 -17.67
N ALA A 74 17.27 -21.34 -16.87
CA ALA A 74 18.14 -20.17 -16.87
C ALA A 74 18.70 -19.86 -18.27
N GLU A 75 18.41 -18.66 -18.77
CA GLU A 75 18.78 -18.26 -20.13
C GLU A 75 20.05 -17.41 -20.18
N ARG A 76 20.35 -16.71 -19.08
CA ARG A 76 21.46 -15.75 -19.00
C ARG A 76 22.45 -16.21 -17.95
N LYS A 77 23.71 -16.37 -18.35
CA LYS A 77 24.79 -16.74 -17.42
C LYS A 77 24.83 -15.76 -16.24
N GLY A 78 24.87 -16.28 -15.01
CA GLY A 78 24.93 -15.46 -13.80
C GLY A 78 23.61 -14.80 -13.40
N TRP A 79 22.50 -15.12 -14.08
CA TRP A 79 21.15 -14.73 -13.67
C TRP A 79 20.45 -15.96 -13.10
N VAL A 80 19.80 -15.78 -11.95
CA VAL A 80 18.94 -16.79 -11.35
C VAL A 80 17.58 -16.17 -11.11
N GLY A 81 16.54 -16.92 -11.49
CA GLY A 81 15.17 -16.51 -11.25
C GLY A 81 14.63 -15.50 -12.26
N PHE A 82 15.20 -15.52 -13.47
CA PHE A 82 14.78 -14.70 -14.60
C PHE A 82 14.34 -15.62 -15.74
N VAL A 83 13.19 -15.30 -16.32
CA VAL A 83 12.72 -15.87 -17.58
C VAL A 83 12.46 -14.69 -18.51
N GLU A 84 12.99 -14.74 -19.73
CA GLU A 84 12.69 -13.71 -20.73
C GLU A 84 11.33 -14.04 -21.36
N TRP A 85 10.32 -13.23 -21.04
CA TRP A 85 8.98 -13.43 -21.60
C TRP A 85 8.80 -12.60 -22.87
N GLU A 86 9.33 -11.38 -22.90
CA GLU A 86 8.93 -10.37 -23.89
C GLU A 86 9.43 -10.66 -25.31
N ASN A 87 10.52 -11.42 -25.46
CA ASN A 87 11.02 -11.86 -26.76
C ASN A 87 10.59 -13.28 -27.15
N TYR A 88 9.85 -14.00 -26.29
CA TYR A 88 9.52 -15.42 -26.48
C TYR A 88 8.01 -15.68 -26.33
N PRO A 89 7.20 -15.36 -27.36
CA PRO A 89 5.74 -15.57 -27.31
C PRO A 89 5.34 -17.04 -27.06
N ASP A 90 6.12 -18.00 -27.56
CA ASP A 90 5.87 -19.43 -27.33
C ASP A 90 5.99 -19.81 -25.85
N LYS A 91 6.91 -19.19 -25.10
CA LYS A 91 7.02 -19.38 -23.64
C LYS A 91 5.80 -18.81 -22.92
N LYS A 92 5.32 -17.63 -23.33
CA LYS A 92 4.09 -17.04 -22.79
C LYS A 92 2.89 -17.96 -23.04
N ALA A 93 2.75 -18.48 -24.26
CA ALA A 93 1.68 -19.41 -24.62
C ALA A 93 1.76 -20.73 -23.83
N ALA A 94 2.96 -21.28 -23.64
CA ALA A 94 3.22 -22.45 -22.82
C ALA A 94 2.81 -22.23 -21.35
N ALA A 95 3.26 -21.14 -20.74
CA ALA A 95 2.91 -20.79 -19.36
C ALA A 95 1.40 -20.57 -19.20
N HIS A 96 0.77 -19.84 -20.13
CA HIS A 96 -0.68 -19.63 -20.12
C HIS A 96 -1.46 -20.95 -20.19
N LYS A 97 -1.04 -21.88 -21.04
CA LYS A 97 -1.66 -23.22 -21.12
C LYS A 97 -1.47 -24.02 -19.83
N ILE A 98 -0.32 -23.94 -19.17
CA ILE A 98 -0.10 -24.59 -17.87
C ILE A 98 -1.04 -24.03 -16.81
N LEU A 99 -1.17 -22.70 -16.73
CA LEU A 99 -2.00 -22.03 -15.73
C LEU A 99 -3.48 -22.33 -15.95
N THR A 100 -3.99 -22.23 -17.18
CA THR A 100 -5.39 -22.47 -17.51
C THR A 100 -5.80 -23.95 -17.53
N SER A 101 -4.83 -24.88 -17.50
CA SER A 101 -5.10 -26.33 -17.41
C SER A 101 -5.35 -26.82 -15.98
N GLN A 102 -5.33 -25.94 -14.99
CA GLN A 102 -5.59 -26.27 -13.59
C GLN A 102 -6.24 -25.09 -12.86
N THR A 103 -6.84 -25.34 -11.71
CA THR A 103 -7.37 -24.28 -10.85
C THR A 103 -6.54 -24.11 -9.59
N PHE A 104 -6.61 -22.91 -9.03
CA PHE A 104 -5.85 -22.50 -7.86
C PHE A 104 -6.79 -22.01 -6.76
N PRO A 105 -6.40 -22.13 -5.48
CA PRO A 105 -7.21 -21.57 -4.40
C PRO A 105 -7.33 -20.05 -4.57
N PRO A 106 -8.48 -19.46 -4.21
CA PRO A 106 -8.66 -18.02 -4.29
C PRO A 106 -7.70 -17.28 -3.37
N ASN A 107 -7.50 -15.99 -3.67
CA ASN A 107 -6.85 -15.09 -2.72
C ASN A 107 -7.68 -15.03 -1.43
N THR A 108 -7.00 -14.85 -0.29
CA THR A 108 -7.67 -14.60 0.98
C THR A 108 -8.54 -13.35 0.84
N GLU A 109 -9.82 -13.46 1.22
CA GLU A 109 -10.73 -12.32 1.32
C GLU A 109 -10.46 -11.58 2.63
N TYR A 110 -10.13 -10.30 2.56
CA TYR A 110 -9.78 -9.44 3.69
C TYR A 110 -10.34 -8.02 3.57
N GLN A 111 -11.01 -7.70 2.45
CA GLN A 111 -11.61 -6.39 2.24
C GLN A 111 -13.06 -6.35 2.72
N LEU A 112 -13.79 -7.46 2.54
CA LEU A 112 -15.15 -7.68 3.06
C LEU A 112 -15.16 -8.72 4.20
N SER A 113 -14.00 -8.93 4.82
CA SER A 113 -13.75 -9.84 5.94
C SER A 113 -12.64 -9.28 6.81
N GLU A 114 -12.37 -9.92 7.95
CA GLU A 114 -11.32 -9.46 8.87
C GLU A 114 -9.93 -9.50 8.23
N ILE A 115 -9.19 -8.39 8.34
CA ILE A 115 -7.77 -8.34 7.95
C ILE A 115 -6.98 -9.21 8.94
N PRO A 116 -6.18 -10.19 8.49
CA PRO A 116 -5.43 -11.05 9.39
C PRO A 116 -4.50 -10.26 10.32
N GLY A 117 -4.57 -10.53 11.63
CA GLY A 117 -3.67 -9.96 12.65
C GLY A 117 -2.28 -10.63 12.71
N THR A 118 -1.85 -11.33 11.67
CA THR A 118 -0.58 -12.09 11.63
C THR A 118 0.54 -11.32 10.92
N ASN A 119 1.79 -11.72 11.16
CA ASN A 119 2.94 -11.30 10.37
C ASN A 119 3.63 -12.56 9.78
N PRO A 120 3.51 -12.86 8.48
CA PRO A 120 2.93 -12.02 7.44
C PRO A 120 1.39 -11.90 7.51
N VAL A 121 0.85 -10.79 6.98
CA VAL A 121 -0.60 -10.56 6.90
C VAL A 121 -1.21 -11.48 5.83
N LEU A 122 -0.63 -11.49 4.63
CA LEU A 122 -1.04 -12.36 3.53
C LEU A 122 0.11 -13.28 3.11
N LYS A 123 -0.17 -14.58 2.94
CA LYS A 123 0.86 -15.56 2.52
C LYS A 123 1.17 -15.52 1.01
N GLY A 124 0.24 -15.03 0.20
CA GLY A 124 0.36 -15.05 -1.26
C GLY A 124 0.37 -16.46 -1.87
N THR A 125 -0.37 -17.39 -1.26
CA THR A 125 -0.39 -18.81 -1.64
C THR A 125 -0.65 -19.02 -3.13
N HIS A 126 -1.62 -18.30 -3.69
CA HIS A 126 -1.96 -18.37 -5.10
C HIS A 126 -0.75 -18.06 -6.00
N TRP A 127 -0.06 -16.95 -5.74
CA TRP A 127 1.13 -16.54 -6.50
C TRP A 127 2.28 -17.54 -6.43
N LYS A 128 2.48 -18.15 -5.25
CA LYS A 128 3.49 -19.22 -5.07
C LYS A 128 3.15 -20.45 -5.91
N MET A 129 1.86 -20.81 -5.96
CA MET A 129 1.41 -21.94 -6.76
C MET A 129 1.56 -21.68 -8.25
N TRP A 130 1.31 -20.47 -8.74
CA TRP A 130 1.56 -20.10 -10.15
C TRP A 130 3.03 -20.26 -10.54
N HIS A 131 3.95 -19.74 -9.73
CA HIS A 131 5.38 -19.87 -10.00
C HIS A 131 5.83 -21.34 -10.02
N ARG A 132 5.34 -22.15 -9.06
CA ARG A 132 5.63 -23.59 -9.01
C ARG A 132 4.96 -24.38 -10.13
N ALA A 133 3.79 -23.95 -10.59
CA ALA A 133 3.08 -24.59 -11.68
C ALA A 133 3.79 -24.37 -13.01
N VAL A 134 4.24 -23.14 -13.29
CA VAL A 134 5.03 -22.83 -14.48
C VAL A 134 6.35 -23.58 -14.48
N GLY A 135 7.04 -23.66 -13.34
CA GLY A 135 8.24 -24.50 -13.19
C GLY A 135 9.55 -23.81 -13.60
N GLY A 136 10.62 -24.61 -13.78
CA GLY A 136 11.94 -24.12 -14.17
C GLY A 136 12.53 -23.12 -13.17
N GLU A 137 13.06 -22.00 -13.67
CA GLU A 137 13.64 -20.92 -12.85
C GLU A 137 12.65 -20.32 -11.83
N LEU A 138 11.34 -20.48 -12.05
CA LEU A 138 10.33 -19.93 -11.15
C LEU A 138 10.04 -20.84 -9.95
N THR A 139 10.37 -22.13 -10.02
CA THR A 139 9.99 -23.14 -9.01
C THR A 139 10.44 -22.74 -7.61
N ARG A 140 11.70 -22.31 -7.49
CA ARG A 140 12.36 -21.92 -6.24
C ARG A 140 12.17 -20.44 -5.89
N MET A 141 11.62 -19.65 -6.82
CA MET A 141 11.55 -18.20 -6.70
C MET A 141 10.85 -17.71 -5.41
N PRO A 142 9.73 -18.32 -4.96
CA PRO A 142 9.12 -17.92 -3.69
C PRO A 142 10.03 -18.05 -2.48
N ASP A 143 10.75 -19.18 -2.39
CA ASP A 143 11.57 -19.52 -1.23
C ASP A 143 12.87 -18.69 -1.25
N ASP A 144 13.52 -18.61 -2.41
CA ASP A 144 14.72 -17.83 -2.63
C ASP A 144 14.50 -16.31 -2.42
N SER A 145 13.33 -15.80 -2.79
CA SER A 145 12.93 -14.42 -2.50
C SER A 145 12.78 -14.19 -0.99
N TRP A 146 12.16 -15.14 -0.29
CA TRP A 146 11.97 -15.04 1.16
C TRP A 146 13.30 -15.08 1.92
N ASP A 147 14.25 -15.92 1.51
CA ASP A 147 15.60 -15.94 2.09
C ASP A 147 16.30 -14.58 1.93
N THR A 148 16.12 -13.93 0.77
CA THR A 148 16.66 -12.59 0.53
C THR A 148 16.01 -11.56 1.46
N VAL A 149 14.70 -11.66 1.71
CA VAL A 149 14.00 -10.79 2.67
C VAL A 149 14.61 -10.94 4.07
N LEU A 150 14.71 -12.17 4.57
CA LEU A 150 15.24 -12.43 5.92
C LEU A 150 16.68 -11.96 6.09
N LYS A 151 17.47 -11.97 5.01
CA LYS A 151 18.85 -11.49 5.00
C LYS A 151 18.98 -9.96 4.94
N GLU A 152 18.21 -9.30 4.07
CA GLU A 152 18.40 -7.88 3.76
C GLU A 152 17.49 -6.93 4.56
N LYS A 153 16.41 -7.44 5.14
CA LYS A 153 15.40 -6.62 5.80
C LYS A 153 15.52 -6.69 7.32
N HIS A 154 15.13 -5.59 7.96
CA HIS A 154 15.11 -5.49 9.41
C HIS A 154 14.16 -6.54 10.02
N PRO A 155 14.50 -7.19 11.14
CA PRO A 155 13.67 -8.24 11.75
C PRO A 155 12.27 -7.75 12.16
N ASP A 156 12.14 -6.47 12.51
CA ASP A 156 10.85 -5.87 12.89
C ASP A 156 9.96 -5.44 11.71
N MET A 157 10.33 -5.74 10.46
CA MET A 157 9.50 -5.39 9.30
C MET A 157 8.11 -6.03 9.39
N LEU A 158 7.10 -5.27 8.95
CA LEU A 158 5.75 -5.79 8.78
C LEU A 158 5.64 -6.40 7.38
N HIS A 159 5.48 -7.72 7.30
CA HIS A 159 5.40 -8.46 6.05
C HIS A 159 3.95 -8.55 5.60
N LEU A 160 3.48 -7.56 4.83
CA LEU A 160 2.07 -7.50 4.42
C LEU A 160 1.70 -8.58 3.40
N LEU A 161 2.62 -8.94 2.51
CA LEU A 161 2.47 -10.04 1.57
C LEU A 161 3.79 -10.81 1.51
N GLN A 162 3.76 -12.11 1.79
CA GLN A 162 4.97 -12.92 1.83
C GLN A 162 5.55 -13.15 0.43
N PHE A 163 4.69 -13.44 -0.56
CA PHE A 163 5.12 -13.60 -1.95
C PHE A 163 4.02 -13.16 -2.95
N PRO A 164 4.32 -12.28 -3.93
CA PRO A 164 5.57 -11.54 -4.06
C PRO A 164 5.78 -10.66 -2.83
N TYR A 165 7.02 -10.48 -2.38
CA TYR A 165 7.25 -9.83 -1.10
C TYR A 165 6.82 -8.36 -1.10
N ASN A 166 5.96 -7.99 -0.16
CA ASN A 166 5.58 -6.62 0.12
C ASN A 166 5.62 -6.38 1.64
N GLY A 167 6.35 -5.35 2.07
CA GLY A 167 6.46 -5.02 3.49
C GLY A 167 6.86 -3.58 3.76
N GLU A 168 6.44 -3.08 4.90
CA GLU A 168 6.71 -1.73 5.41
C GLU A 168 7.41 -1.76 6.77
N PRO A 169 8.23 -0.75 7.09
CA PRO A 169 8.75 -0.62 8.45
C PRO A 169 7.59 -0.37 9.43
N PRO A 170 7.71 -0.85 10.68
CA PRO A 170 6.70 -0.59 11.68
C PRO A 170 6.65 0.91 11.97
N LYS A 171 5.45 1.41 12.29
CA LYS A 171 5.14 2.84 12.48
C LYS A 171 6.15 3.62 13.34
N ARG A 172 6.72 2.97 14.39
CA ARG A 172 7.75 3.56 15.26
C ARG A 172 9.09 3.85 14.55
N LEU A 173 9.43 3.09 13.50
CA LEU A 173 10.70 3.14 12.76
C LEU A 173 10.60 3.93 11.44
N VAL A 174 9.40 4.09 10.86
CA VAL A 174 9.19 4.81 9.57
C VAL A 174 9.88 6.18 9.59
N THR A 175 9.60 6.98 10.62
CA THR A 175 10.10 8.37 10.75
C THR A 175 11.17 8.50 11.84
N GLU A 176 11.89 7.44 12.17
CA GLU A 176 13.00 7.51 13.14
C GLU A 176 14.17 8.33 12.60
N LYS A 177 14.40 8.28 11.28
CA LYS A 177 15.45 9.03 10.58
C LYS A 177 14.88 9.71 9.33
N GLU A 178 15.40 10.89 8.97
CA GLU A 178 15.03 11.57 7.72
C GLU A 178 15.38 10.72 6.49
N ILE A 179 16.53 10.04 6.52
CA ILE A 179 16.95 9.06 5.51
C ILE A 179 16.68 7.68 6.07
N THR A 180 15.80 6.94 5.40
CA THR A 180 15.40 5.59 5.79
C THR A 180 16.55 4.61 5.54
N PRO A 181 17.01 3.86 6.56
CA PRO A 181 18.01 2.81 6.35
C PRO A 181 17.56 1.77 5.32
N ASN A 182 18.50 1.20 4.56
CA ASN A 182 18.21 0.20 3.51
C ASN A 182 17.36 -0.97 4.02
N ALA A 183 17.68 -1.48 5.21
CA ALA A 183 16.98 -2.56 5.89
C ALA A 183 15.54 -2.20 6.34
N LEU A 184 15.19 -0.92 6.43
CA LEU A 184 13.85 -0.42 6.80
C LEU A 184 13.09 0.20 5.64
N HIS A 185 13.75 0.51 4.51
CA HIS A 185 13.06 1.05 3.35
C HIS A 185 12.00 0.06 2.83
N PHE A 186 10.75 0.51 2.67
CA PHE A 186 9.64 -0.34 2.24
C PHE A 186 9.94 -1.05 0.92
N VAL A 187 9.31 -2.21 0.71
CA VAL A 187 9.49 -3.03 -0.50
C VAL A 187 8.14 -3.35 -1.10
N ARG A 188 7.95 -3.05 -2.38
CA ARG A 188 6.83 -3.54 -3.19
C ARG A 188 7.39 -4.38 -4.36
N ASN A 189 7.03 -5.66 -4.43
CA ASN A 189 7.33 -6.54 -5.57
C ASN A 189 6.05 -7.06 -6.22
N HIS A 190 6.06 -7.24 -7.54
CA HIS A 190 4.99 -7.94 -8.29
C HIS A 190 5.40 -9.38 -8.63
N GLY A 191 6.69 -9.64 -8.77
CA GLY A 191 7.26 -10.97 -8.88
C GLY A 191 8.30 -11.28 -7.80
N GLY A 192 9.15 -12.25 -8.12
CA GLY A 192 10.28 -12.64 -7.28
C GLY A 192 11.47 -11.69 -7.33
N ILE A 193 12.47 -11.96 -6.49
CA ILE A 193 13.72 -11.20 -6.41
C ILE A 193 14.80 -11.96 -7.19
N PRO A 194 15.14 -11.56 -8.43
CA PRO A 194 16.20 -12.22 -9.19
C PRO A 194 17.57 -11.95 -8.56
N ARG A 195 18.48 -12.92 -8.70
CA ARG A 195 19.89 -12.76 -8.35
C ARG A 195 20.70 -12.61 -9.64
N ILE A 196 21.45 -11.52 -9.76
CA ILE A 196 22.11 -11.15 -11.00
C ILE A 196 23.58 -10.85 -10.70
N ASP A 197 24.50 -11.59 -11.32
CA ASP A 197 25.94 -11.33 -11.22
C ASP A 197 26.30 -10.10 -12.08
N LYS A 198 26.92 -9.09 -11.44
CA LYS A 198 27.42 -7.88 -12.09
C LYS A 198 28.30 -8.20 -13.31
N LYS A 199 29.16 -9.22 -13.24
CA LYS A 199 30.10 -9.55 -14.33
C LYS A 199 29.38 -9.91 -15.63
N HIS A 200 28.23 -10.56 -15.51
CA HIS A 200 27.40 -11.01 -16.62
C HIS A 200 26.20 -10.10 -16.89
N TYR A 201 26.01 -9.05 -16.09
CA TYR A 201 24.93 -8.11 -16.28
C TYR A 201 25.15 -7.26 -17.53
N ARG A 202 24.07 -7.09 -18.29
CA ARG A 202 23.99 -6.24 -19.47
C ARG A 202 22.66 -5.47 -19.46
N PHE A 203 22.74 -4.22 -19.87
CA PHE A 203 21.63 -3.28 -19.98
C PHE A 203 21.50 -2.82 -21.43
N SER A 204 20.35 -3.05 -22.07
CA SER A 204 20.11 -2.61 -23.45
C SER A 204 19.21 -1.38 -23.54
N LEU A 205 19.51 -0.50 -24.49
CA LEU A 205 18.68 0.65 -24.85
C LEU A 205 18.41 0.60 -26.36
N ASP A 206 17.16 0.39 -26.74
CA ASP A 206 16.75 0.17 -28.13
C ASP A 206 15.41 0.82 -28.49
N GLY A 207 14.79 0.37 -29.60
CA GLY A 207 13.57 0.94 -30.15
C GLY A 207 13.85 2.18 -30.98
N LEU A 208 13.06 3.23 -30.75
CA LEU A 208 13.12 4.50 -31.47
C LEU A 208 14.28 5.41 -30.99
N VAL A 209 15.50 4.90 -31.03
CA VAL A 209 16.75 5.63 -30.76
C VAL A 209 17.70 5.56 -31.95
N ALA A 210 18.52 6.59 -32.16
CA ALA A 210 19.36 6.70 -33.35
C ALA A 210 20.40 5.58 -33.45
N ARG A 211 20.97 5.17 -32.32
CA ARG A 211 21.95 4.08 -32.20
C ARG A 211 21.60 3.21 -30.99
N PRO A 212 20.85 2.11 -31.18
CA PRO A 212 20.65 1.11 -30.14
C PRO A 212 21.99 0.62 -29.59
N ALA A 213 22.08 0.43 -28.28
CA ALA A 213 23.33 0.06 -27.62
C ALA A 213 23.10 -0.84 -26.41
N GLU A 214 24.13 -1.59 -26.04
CA GLU A 214 24.20 -2.35 -24.80
C GLU A 214 25.33 -1.81 -23.92
N PHE A 215 25.12 -1.79 -22.62
CA PHE A 215 26.07 -1.32 -21.61
C PHE A 215 26.27 -2.38 -20.54
N THR A 216 27.50 -2.53 -20.07
CA THR A 216 27.81 -3.17 -18.78
C THR A 216 27.50 -2.21 -17.63
N LEU A 217 27.49 -2.71 -16.39
CA LEU A 217 27.39 -1.81 -15.23
C LEU A 217 28.61 -0.89 -15.13
N ASP A 218 29.81 -1.38 -15.48
CA ASP A 218 31.04 -0.60 -15.43
C ASP A 218 31.03 0.54 -16.45
N ASP A 219 30.44 0.34 -17.63
CA ASP A 219 30.22 1.40 -18.63
C ASP A 219 29.38 2.56 -18.08
N LEU A 220 28.34 2.24 -17.30
CA LEU A 220 27.48 3.25 -16.68
C LEU A 220 28.19 3.96 -15.51
N MET A 221 29.11 3.28 -14.82
CA MET A 221 29.86 3.84 -13.69
C MET A 221 31.09 4.65 -14.12
N ASP A 222 31.53 4.51 -15.36
CA ASP A 222 32.68 5.23 -15.90
C ASP A 222 32.39 6.74 -16.00
N THR A 223 33.04 7.51 -15.11
CA THR A 223 32.88 8.96 -15.03
C THR A 223 33.43 9.72 -16.23
N SER A 224 34.29 9.09 -17.04
CA SER A 224 34.74 9.67 -18.30
C SER A 224 33.65 9.66 -19.37
N ARG A 225 32.70 8.71 -19.27
CA ARG A 225 31.55 8.58 -20.17
C ARG A 225 30.31 9.31 -19.65
N PHE A 226 30.01 9.12 -18.36
CA PHE A 226 28.80 9.69 -17.75
C PHE A 226 29.11 10.40 -16.44
N ALA A 227 28.71 11.67 -16.34
CA ALA A 227 28.76 12.40 -15.09
C ALA A 227 27.86 11.72 -14.04
N ARG A 228 28.44 11.43 -12.87
CA ARG A 228 27.73 10.82 -11.73
C ARG A 228 26.60 11.74 -11.26
N MET A 229 25.41 11.16 -11.08
CA MET A 229 24.22 11.82 -10.56
C MET A 229 23.90 11.25 -9.18
N GLU A 230 23.91 12.12 -8.17
CA GLU A 230 23.47 11.78 -6.81
C GLU A 230 22.21 12.56 -6.44
N ARG A 231 21.21 11.85 -5.90
CA ARG A 231 19.92 12.45 -5.51
C ARG A 231 19.36 11.79 -4.27
N THR A 232 18.93 12.61 -3.31
CA THR A 232 18.11 12.15 -2.18
C THR A 232 16.64 12.22 -2.54
N ILE A 233 15.97 11.07 -2.63
CA ILE A 233 14.61 10.92 -3.16
C ILE A 233 13.74 10.13 -2.18
N THR A 234 12.51 10.60 -1.96
CA THR A 234 11.45 9.79 -1.36
C THR A 234 10.73 9.00 -2.43
N LEU A 235 10.63 7.68 -2.23
CA LEU A 235 9.71 6.83 -2.97
C LEU A 235 8.47 6.60 -2.13
N GLN A 236 7.29 6.74 -2.74
CA GLN A 236 6.00 6.46 -2.12
C GLN A 236 5.23 5.47 -3.00
N CYS A 237 4.70 4.41 -2.40
CA CYS A 237 3.77 3.51 -3.08
C CYS A 237 2.44 4.23 -3.32
N SER A 238 1.81 4.04 -4.48
CA SER A 238 0.43 4.51 -4.67
C SER A 238 -0.54 3.88 -3.66
N GLY A 239 -0.22 2.69 -3.13
CA GLY A 239 -1.00 2.01 -2.09
C GLY A 239 -0.75 2.52 -0.67
N THR A 240 0.12 3.52 -0.44
CA THR A 240 0.34 4.05 0.92
C THR A 240 -0.99 4.43 1.57
N ARG A 241 -1.23 4.00 2.80
CA ARG A 241 -2.47 4.21 3.56
C ARG A 241 -3.71 3.54 2.95
N ARG A 242 -3.55 2.48 2.14
CA ARG A 242 -4.66 1.73 1.56
C ARG A 242 -5.63 1.17 2.60
N ILE A 243 -5.10 0.75 3.76
CA ILE A 243 -5.92 0.14 4.81
C ILE A 243 -7.09 1.05 5.24
N GLU A 244 -6.91 2.37 5.20
CA GLU A 244 -7.97 3.33 5.52
C GLU A 244 -9.13 3.30 4.53
N GLN A 245 -8.83 3.11 3.23
CA GLN A 245 -9.86 2.93 2.22
C GLN A 245 -10.55 1.58 2.41
N VAL A 246 -9.78 0.48 2.55
CA VAL A 246 -10.33 -0.87 2.72
C VAL A 246 -11.27 -0.98 3.91
N LEU A 247 -10.88 -0.45 5.08
CA LEU A 247 -11.68 -0.50 6.31
C LEU A 247 -12.99 0.29 6.21
N LYS A 248 -13.09 1.27 5.29
CA LYS A 248 -14.33 2.01 5.05
C LYS A 248 -15.14 1.44 3.90
N TYR A 249 -14.48 1.09 2.80
CA TYR A 249 -15.07 0.70 1.54
C TYR A 249 -14.13 -0.25 0.80
N ALA A 250 -14.56 -1.50 0.61
CA ALA A 250 -13.86 -2.44 -0.26
C ALA A 250 -13.75 -1.89 -1.70
N GLY A 251 -12.74 -2.34 -2.43
CA GLY A 251 -12.49 -1.90 -3.79
C GLY A 251 -12.05 -3.05 -4.67
N GLN A 252 -11.14 -2.76 -5.61
CA GLN A 252 -10.64 -3.74 -6.55
C GLN A 252 -9.87 -4.85 -5.83
N GLY A 253 -10.37 -6.07 -5.95
CA GLY A 253 -9.57 -7.28 -5.80
C GLY A 253 -8.73 -7.48 -7.06
N ASP A 254 -7.47 -7.89 -6.90
CA ASP A 254 -6.57 -8.21 -8.01
C ASP A 254 -5.93 -9.57 -7.80
N GLU A 255 -5.42 -10.16 -8.87
CA GLU A 255 -4.73 -11.44 -8.87
C GLU A 255 -3.51 -11.37 -7.95
N VAL A 256 -2.66 -10.33 -8.10
CA VAL A 256 -1.68 -9.99 -7.05
C VAL A 256 -2.46 -9.41 -5.87
N PRO A 257 -2.45 -10.05 -4.68
CA PRO A 257 -3.15 -9.50 -3.53
C PRO A 257 -2.67 -8.08 -3.22
N GLN A 258 -3.60 -7.13 -3.13
CA GLN A 258 -3.27 -5.76 -2.82
C GLN A 258 -2.88 -5.62 -1.34
N ALA A 259 -1.58 -5.61 -1.04
CA ALA A 259 -1.10 -5.46 0.34
C ALA A 259 -1.85 -4.33 1.09
N PRO A 260 -2.40 -4.60 2.30
CA PRO A 260 -3.17 -3.63 3.08
C PRO A 260 -2.22 -2.64 3.79
N TRP A 261 -1.51 -1.84 3.00
CA TRP A 261 -0.54 -0.87 3.49
C TRP A 261 -1.16 0.09 4.50
N ALA A 262 -0.47 0.25 5.62
CA ALA A 262 -0.64 1.35 6.54
C ALA A 262 0.19 2.56 6.07
N GLU A 263 0.74 3.33 6.99
CA GLU A 263 1.37 4.61 6.69
C GLU A 263 2.87 4.51 6.33
N GLY A 264 3.44 3.31 6.27
CA GLY A 264 4.87 3.03 6.11
C GLY A 264 5.31 2.64 4.70
N ALA A 265 4.41 2.62 3.70
CA ALA A 265 4.75 2.35 2.30
C ALA A 265 5.46 3.52 1.58
N ILE A 266 6.35 4.19 2.30
CA ILE A 266 7.09 5.39 1.91
C ILE A 266 8.49 5.36 2.55
N GLY A 267 9.50 5.86 1.86
CA GLY A 267 10.87 5.92 2.39
C GLY A 267 11.78 6.83 1.58
N THR A 268 12.81 7.36 2.23
CA THR A 268 13.75 8.31 1.63
C THR A 268 15.16 7.74 1.62
N ALA A 269 15.84 7.80 0.48
CA ALA A 269 17.22 7.33 0.35
C ALA A 269 18.05 8.24 -0.56
N SER A 270 19.38 8.24 -0.38
CA SER A 270 20.32 8.83 -1.34
C SER A 270 20.68 7.80 -2.40
N TYR A 271 20.40 8.10 -3.66
CA TYR A 271 20.72 7.24 -4.79
C TYR A 271 21.88 7.81 -5.59
N VAL A 272 22.75 6.93 -6.05
CA VAL A 272 23.85 7.25 -6.96
C VAL A 272 23.67 6.48 -8.26
N GLY A 273 23.85 7.17 -9.37
CA GLY A 273 23.63 6.63 -10.69
C GLY A 273 24.06 7.54 -11.83
N VAL A 274 23.49 7.31 -13.02
CA VAL A 274 23.60 8.20 -14.19
C VAL A 274 22.24 8.74 -14.62
N SER A 275 22.26 9.89 -15.28
CA SER A 275 21.07 10.44 -15.95
C SER A 275 20.67 9.60 -17.17
N LEU A 276 19.42 9.13 -17.21
CA LEU A 276 18.90 8.43 -18.40
C LEU A 276 18.90 9.33 -19.64
N LYS A 277 18.72 10.64 -19.47
CA LYS A 277 18.83 11.63 -20.55
C LYS A 277 20.21 11.59 -21.22
N LYS A 278 21.27 11.40 -20.43
CA LYS A 278 22.65 11.35 -20.93
C LYS A 278 22.94 10.03 -21.62
N VAL A 279 22.43 8.92 -21.09
CA VAL A 279 22.51 7.61 -21.76
C VAL A 279 21.80 7.64 -23.12
N ILE A 280 20.60 8.22 -23.21
CA ILE A 280 19.91 8.39 -24.50
C ILE A 280 20.70 9.29 -25.47
N LYS A 281 21.37 10.34 -24.96
CA LYS A 281 22.23 11.20 -25.78
C LYS A 281 23.42 10.41 -26.36
N GLU A 282 24.01 9.51 -25.59
CA GLU A 282 25.09 8.61 -26.05
C GLU A 282 24.62 7.72 -27.21
N CYS A 283 23.39 7.21 -27.11
CA CYS A 283 22.68 6.49 -28.19
C CYS A 283 22.26 7.40 -29.37
N GLY A 284 22.71 8.64 -29.44
CA GLY A 284 22.42 9.58 -30.53
C GLY A 284 21.07 10.27 -30.45
N GLY A 285 20.33 10.10 -29.35
CA GLY A 285 19.02 10.70 -29.14
C GLY A 285 17.85 9.84 -29.63
N LEU A 286 16.64 10.30 -29.33
CA LEU A 286 15.40 9.67 -29.79
C LEU A 286 15.14 10.01 -31.27
N ILE A 287 14.54 9.08 -32.00
CA ILE A 287 14.15 9.22 -33.41
C ILE A 287 12.68 8.82 -33.61
N GLY A 288 12.16 8.95 -34.84
CA GLY A 288 10.90 8.32 -35.24
C GLY A 288 9.67 8.67 -34.40
N GLY A 289 9.64 9.87 -33.79
CA GLY A 289 8.51 10.31 -32.97
C GLY A 289 8.40 9.64 -31.60
N ALA A 290 9.47 9.06 -31.06
CA ALA A 290 9.45 8.49 -29.71
C ALA A 290 9.00 9.52 -28.65
N LYS A 291 8.03 9.15 -27.82
CA LYS A 291 7.49 9.99 -26.75
C LYS A 291 7.59 9.33 -25.38
N HIS A 292 7.88 8.04 -25.30
CA HIS A 292 7.92 7.27 -24.06
C HIS A 292 9.15 6.37 -24.03
N LEU A 293 9.62 6.09 -22.81
CA LEU A 293 10.65 5.09 -22.55
C LEU A 293 10.00 3.99 -21.71
N GLU A 294 9.90 2.80 -22.27
CA GLU A 294 9.42 1.60 -21.60
C GLU A 294 10.57 0.91 -20.90
N PHE A 295 10.36 0.56 -19.64
CA PHE A 295 11.36 0.01 -18.73
C PHE A 295 11.02 -1.44 -18.44
N TYR A 296 11.98 -2.34 -18.66
CA TYR A 296 11.81 -3.78 -18.51
C TYR A 296 12.53 -4.25 -17.25
N GLY A 297 11.76 -4.70 -16.25
CA GLY A 297 12.24 -5.32 -15.02
C GLY A 297 12.35 -6.83 -15.18
N ALA A 298 13.34 -7.44 -14.54
CA ALA A 298 13.61 -8.87 -14.67
C ALA A 298 12.59 -9.78 -13.93
N ASP A 299 11.75 -9.25 -13.05
CA ASP A 299 10.79 -10.07 -12.31
C ASP A 299 9.64 -10.56 -13.20
N THR A 300 9.24 -11.81 -12.99
CA THR A 300 8.04 -12.39 -13.62
C THR A 300 6.79 -11.86 -12.94
N TYR A 301 5.92 -11.28 -13.76
CA TYR A 301 4.60 -10.80 -13.43
C TYR A 301 3.54 -11.70 -14.07
N PHE A 302 2.41 -11.86 -13.38
CA PHE A 302 1.26 -12.58 -13.92
C PHE A 302 0.04 -11.66 -13.94
N LYS A 303 -0.69 -11.68 -15.04
CA LYS A 303 -1.99 -11.02 -15.17
C LYS A 303 -2.89 -11.78 -16.13
N ASP A 304 -4.13 -12.03 -15.75
CA ASP A 304 -5.15 -12.72 -16.54
C ASP A 304 -4.63 -14.10 -17.02
N ASP A 305 -4.02 -14.86 -16.10
CA ASP A 305 -3.33 -16.12 -16.36
C ASP A 305 -2.19 -16.04 -17.40
N GLN A 306 -1.62 -14.86 -17.67
CA GLN A 306 -0.49 -14.67 -18.59
C GLN A 306 0.79 -14.31 -17.85
N ALA A 307 1.88 -14.99 -18.18
CA ALA A 307 3.22 -14.67 -17.70
C ALA A 307 3.89 -13.58 -18.55
N MET A 308 4.52 -12.61 -17.91
CA MET A 308 5.24 -11.51 -18.56
C MET A 308 6.32 -10.95 -17.63
N ASN A 309 7.18 -10.06 -18.11
CA ASN A 309 8.07 -9.29 -17.25
C ASN A 309 7.36 -8.04 -16.68
N TYR A 310 7.89 -7.42 -15.63
CA TYR A 310 7.35 -6.14 -15.13
C TYR A 310 7.73 -4.99 -16.05
N LEU A 311 6.73 -4.38 -16.70
CA LEU A 311 6.91 -3.31 -17.67
C LEU A 311 6.05 -2.09 -17.32
N VAL A 312 6.65 -0.90 -17.43
CA VAL A 312 5.96 0.41 -17.34
C VAL A 312 6.67 1.41 -18.25
N SER A 313 6.02 2.54 -18.56
CA SER A 313 6.69 3.60 -19.32
C SER A 313 6.62 4.96 -18.63
N VAL A 314 7.62 5.80 -18.93
CA VAL A 314 7.66 7.20 -18.50
C VAL A 314 7.76 8.10 -19.74
N PRO A 315 7.01 9.22 -19.78
CA PRO A 315 7.07 10.13 -20.92
C PRO A 315 8.43 10.81 -21.04
N TRP A 316 8.87 11.03 -22.28
CA TRP A 316 10.12 11.70 -22.62
C TRP A 316 10.25 13.07 -21.96
N SER A 317 9.16 13.79 -21.72
CA SER A 317 9.19 15.08 -21.01
C SER A 317 9.88 14.98 -19.63
N LYS A 318 9.65 13.89 -18.89
CA LYS A 318 10.27 13.64 -17.58
C LYS A 318 11.76 13.32 -17.69
N ILE A 319 12.14 12.51 -18.68
CA ILE A 319 13.56 12.20 -18.93
C ILE A 319 14.28 13.47 -19.43
N LYS A 320 13.67 14.23 -20.34
CA LYS A 320 14.19 15.49 -20.90
C LYS A 320 14.41 16.54 -19.80
N ALA A 321 13.58 16.58 -18.77
CA ALA A 321 13.75 17.41 -17.58
C ALA A 321 14.93 16.97 -16.69
N ASN A 322 15.61 15.86 -17.02
CA ASN A 322 16.70 15.26 -16.24
C ASN A 322 16.22 14.74 -14.87
N GLU A 323 15.00 14.22 -14.83
CA GLU A 323 14.32 13.75 -13.61
C GLU A 323 14.15 12.22 -13.59
N VAL A 324 14.96 11.51 -14.37
CA VAL A 324 15.04 10.05 -14.38
C VAL A 324 16.51 9.62 -14.37
N MET A 325 16.88 8.76 -13.43
CA MET A 325 18.23 8.22 -13.30
C MET A 325 18.24 6.70 -13.23
N LEU A 326 19.35 6.10 -13.66
CA LEU A 326 19.66 4.68 -13.50
C LEU A 326 20.61 4.54 -12.32
N ALA A 327 20.16 3.93 -11.23
CA ALA A 327 20.86 3.89 -9.95
C ALA A 327 21.39 2.48 -9.63
N TRP A 328 22.62 2.41 -9.13
CA TRP A 328 23.31 1.19 -8.70
C TRP A 328 23.79 1.24 -7.24
N SER A 329 23.58 2.37 -6.57
CA SER A 329 23.90 2.55 -5.15
C SER A 329 22.79 3.28 -4.42
N MET A 330 22.58 2.90 -3.16
CA MET A 330 21.54 3.38 -2.26
C MET A 330 22.11 3.58 -0.86
N ASN A 331 21.99 4.79 -0.32
CA ASN A 331 22.51 5.21 0.97
C ASN A 331 24.01 4.99 1.16
N GLY A 332 24.80 5.21 0.11
CA GLY A 332 26.27 5.05 0.14
C GLY A 332 26.74 3.59 0.02
N GLU A 333 25.82 2.63 -0.02
CA GLU A 333 26.10 1.21 -0.21
C GLU A 333 25.77 0.78 -1.65
N THR A 334 26.23 -0.40 -2.03
CA THR A 334 25.72 -1.10 -3.22
C THR A 334 24.21 -1.26 -3.10
N LEU A 335 23.47 -1.09 -4.19
CA LEU A 335 22.02 -1.28 -4.19
C LEU A 335 21.69 -2.70 -3.67
N PRO A 336 20.83 -2.86 -2.65
CA PRO A 336 20.43 -4.19 -2.18
C PRO A 336 19.66 -4.99 -3.23
N ALA A 337 19.72 -6.32 -3.18
CA ALA A 337 19.06 -7.18 -4.17
C ALA A 337 17.55 -6.92 -4.21
N ILE A 338 16.92 -6.81 -3.04
CA ILE A 338 15.48 -6.56 -2.92
C ILE A 338 15.04 -5.20 -3.47
N HIS A 339 15.97 -4.25 -3.55
CA HIS A 339 15.74 -2.89 -4.03
C HIS A 339 16.16 -2.69 -5.49
N GLY A 340 16.57 -3.74 -6.19
CA GLY A 340 16.76 -3.73 -7.64
C GLY A 340 18.20 -3.84 -8.12
N TYR A 341 19.13 -4.37 -7.32
CA TYR A 341 20.49 -4.69 -7.79
C TYR A 341 20.48 -5.50 -9.09
N PRO A 342 21.39 -5.24 -10.05
CA PRO A 342 22.47 -4.26 -10.00
C PRO A 342 22.07 -2.84 -10.40
N LEU A 343 20.95 -2.68 -11.09
CA LEU A 343 20.52 -1.41 -11.64
C LEU A 343 19.01 -1.26 -11.55
N ARG A 344 18.56 -0.11 -11.08
CA ARG A 344 17.15 0.27 -11.08
C ARG A 344 16.93 1.64 -11.71
N VAL A 345 15.71 1.90 -12.15
CA VAL A 345 15.26 3.25 -12.47
C VAL A 345 14.83 3.94 -11.17
N ILE A 346 15.13 5.24 -11.07
CA ILE A 346 14.54 6.17 -10.11
C ILE A 346 13.89 7.32 -10.89
N VAL A 347 12.57 7.45 -10.76
CA VAL A 347 11.78 8.52 -11.40
C VAL A 347 11.38 9.53 -10.34
N LEU A 348 11.96 10.73 -10.42
CA LEU A 348 11.87 11.71 -9.33
C LEU A 348 10.44 12.24 -9.17
N GLY A 349 9.86 12.09 -7.98
CA GLY A 349 8.52 12.61 -7.65
C GLY A 349 7.34 11.82 -8.24
N TYR A 350 7.60 10.71 -8.93
CA TYR A 350 6.55 9.80 -9.39
C TYR A 350 6.26 8.70 -8.35
N ILE A 351 5.14 8.00 -8.52
CA ILE A 351 4.82 6.80 -7.77
C ILE A 351 5.92 5.75 -7.90
N GLY A 352 6.11 4.94 -6.85
CA GLY A 352 7.15 3.92 -6.81
C GLY A 352 7.10 2.92 -7.98
N ALA A 353 5.91 2.61 -8.50
CA ALA A 353 5.71 1.68 -9.62
C ALA A 353 6.49 2.08 -10.89
N ARG A 354 6.72 3.37 -11.14
CA ARG A 354 7.46 3.83 -12.33
C ARG A 354 8.98 3.69 -12.19
N SER A 355 9.47 3.41 -10.98
CA SER A 355 10.89 3.22 -10.66
C SER A 355 11.27 1.74 -10.70
N VAL A 356 11.28 1.17 -11.92
CA VAL A 356 11.53 -0.26 -12.20
C VAL A 356 12.80 -0.77 -11.54
N LYS A 357 12.71 -1.94 -10.92
CA LYS A 357 13.83 -2.65 -10.30
C LYS A 357 14.35 -3.75 -11.23
N TRP A 358 15.60 -4.17 -11.01
CA TRP A 358 16.23 -5.22 -11.81
C TRP A 358 16.13 -4.92 -13.31
N LEU A 359 16.41 -3.66 -13.66
CA LEU A 359 16.27 -3.16 -15.02
C LEU A 359 17.22 -3.94 -15.93
N TYR A 360 16.75 -4.39 -17.09
CA TYR A 360 17.62 -5.05 -18.08
C TYR A 360 17.51 -4.48 -19.49
N ARG A 361 16.40 -3.79 -19.80
CA ARG A 361 16.17 -3.14 -21.10
C ARG A 361 15.37 -1.86 -20.94
N ILE A 362 15.67 -0.87 -21.77
CA ILE A 362 14.82 0.29 -22.02
C ILE A 362 14.52 0.35 -23.52
N LYS A 363 13.24 0.43 -23.86
CA LYS A 363 12.79 0.58 -25.25
C LYS A 363 12.15 1.94 -25.47
N ALA A 364 12.66 2.71 -26.41
CA ALA A 364 12.02 3.95 -26.84
C ALA A 364 10.81 3.64 -27.75
N ILE A 365 9.64 4.15 -27.37
CA ILE A 365 8.36 3.88 -28.04
C ILE A 365 7.56 5.18 -28.27
N SER A 366 6.65 5.15 -29.24
CA SER A 366 5.85 6.32 -29.65
C SER A 366 4.68 6.60 -28.72
N GLU A 367 4.11 5.56 -28.10
CA GLU A 367 2.94 5.62 -27.22
C GLU A 367 3.28 5.08 -25.82
N PRO A 368 2.43 5.31 -24.81
CA PRO A 368 2.60 4.66 -23.50
C PRO A 368 2.67 3.13 -23.62
N SER A 369 3.40 2.49 -22.70
CA SER A 369 3.46 1.02 -22.62
C SER A 369 2.07 0.41 -22.57
N ALA A 370 1.88 -0.68 -23.33
CA ALA A 370 0.64 -1.47 -23.33
C ALA A 370 0.58 -2.50 -22.18
N ALA A 371 1.64 -2.62 -21.38
CA ALA A 371 1.72 -3.59 -20.30
C ALA A 371 0.63 -3.34 -19.23
N PRO A 372 0.08 -4.40 -18.60
CA PRO A 372 -1.07 -4.26 -17.68
C PRO A 372 -0.83 -3.30 -16.52
N VAL A 373 0.40 -3.21 -16.01
CA VAL A 373 0.78 -2.29 -14.94
C VAL A 373 0.66 -0.80 -15.35
N GLN A 374 0.70 -0.53 -16.66
CA GLN A 374 0.53 0.80 -17.23
C GLN A 374 -0.93 1.06 -17.67
N THR A 375 -1.60 0.05 -18.22
CA THR A 375 -2.92 0.20 -18.87
C THR A 375 -4.10 -0.18 -18.00
N SER A 376 -3.93 -1.15 -17.10
CA SER A 376 -5.00 -1.77 -16.31
C SER A 376 -4.89 -1.54 -14.80
N GLU A 377 -3.70 -1.21 -14.31
CA GLU A 377 -3.41 -0.95 -12.90
C GLU A 377 -2.85 0.46 -12.68
N TYR A 378 -2.77 0.88 -11.42
CA TYR A 378 -2.29 2.21 -11.04
C TYR A 378 -3.07 3.33 -11.75
N LEU A 379 -4.38 3.12 -11.84
CA LEU A 379 -5.36 4.08 -12.34
C LEU A 379 -6.13 4.70 -11.18
N TYR A 380 -6.37 6.00 -11.25
CA TYR A 380 -7.21 6.73 -10.31
C TYR A 380 -8.59 6.95 -10.94
N PHE A 381 -9.62 6.37 -10.34
CA PHE A 381 -11.00 6.41 -10.84
C PHE A 381 -11.87 7.40 -10.06
N PRO A 382 -12.92 7.98 -10.67
CA PRO A 382 -13.97 8.67 -9.92
C PRO A 382 -14.82 7.69 -9.11
N GLN A 383 -15.54 8.20 -8.10
CA GLN A 383 -16.27 7.40 -7.11
C GLN A 383 -17.44 6.58 -7.66
N GLN A 384 -17.93 6.90 -8.86
CA GLN A 384 -19.03 6.19 -9.52
C GLN A 384 -18.59 4.93 -10.28
N VAL A 385 -17.28 4.68 -10.35
CA VAL A 385 -16.70 3.52 -11.04
C VAL A 385 -16.44 2.39 -10.03
N GLY A 386 -16.74 1.16 -10.43
CA GLY A 386 -16.58 -0.07 -9.66
C GLY A 386 -16.38 -1.29 -10.56
N LYS A 387 -16.48 -2.51 -9.99
CA LYS A 387 -16.15 -3.78 -10.66
C LYS A 387 -16.80 -3.98 -12.03
N HIS A 388 -18.06 -3.58 -12.19
CA HIS A 388 -18.87 -3.94 -13.36
C HIS A 388 -18.96 -2.84 -14.43
N ASN A 389 -18.58 -1.60 -14.11
CA ASN A 389 -18.71 -0.46 -15.02
C ASN A 389 -17.38 0.25 -15.32
N PHE A 390 -16.25 -0.18 -14.74
CA PHE A 390 -14.96 0.44 -15.05
C PHE A 390 -14.52 0.17 -16.48
N ARG A 391 -13.99 1.21 -17.13
CA ARG A 391 -13.23 1.10 -18.38
C ARG A 391 -11.83 1.65 -18.12
N LEU A 392 -10.81 1.04 -18.73
CA LEU A 392 -9.42 1.45 -18.54
C LEU A 392 -9.21 2.94 -18.85
N THR A 393 -9.94 3.47 -19.83
CA THR A 393 -9.89 4.87 -20.25
C THR A 393 -10.58 5.86 -19.30
N ASP A 394 -11.38 5.37 -18.34
CA ASP A 394 -12.01 6.23 -17.32
C ASP A 394 -11.04 6.54 -16.16
N GLY A 395 -9.93 5.81 -16.08
CA GLY A 395 -8.90 5.96 -15.05
C GLY A 395 -7.79 6.91 -15.48
N ILE A 396 -7.36 7.77 -14.55
CA ILE A 396 -6.17 8.60 -14.76
C ILE A 396 -4.93 7.78 -14.40
N GLN A 397 -3.99 7.63 -15.32
CA GLN A 397 -2.71 6.98 -15.03
C GLN A 397 -1.96 7.75 -13.95
N ILE A 398 -1.73 7.09 -12.81
CA ILE A 398 -1.03 7.71 -11.70
C ILE A 398 0.46 7.80 -12.06
N GLN A 399 0.96 9.04 -12.07
CA GLN A 399 2.34 9.38 -12.33
C GLN A 399 2.90 10.10 -11.10
N GLU A 400 2.59 11.39 -10.91
CA GLU A 400 2.97 12.13 -9.70
C GLU A 400 2.08 11.77 -8.50
N MET A 401 2.66 11.71 -7.30
CA MET A 401 1.87 11.63 -6.07
C MET A 401 1.34 13.02 -5.68
N PRO A 402 0.07 13.14 -5.23
CA PRO A 402 -0.42 14.37 -4.64
C PRO A 402 0.19 14.60 -3.24
N VAL A 403 -0.09 15.76 -2.67
CA VAL A 403 0.26 16.05 -1.28
C VAL A 403 -0.41 15.04 -0.33
N SER A 404 0.35 14.52 0.62
CA SER A 404 -0.12 13.57 1.64
C SER A 404 0.67 13.71 2.93
N SER A 405 0.07 13.31 4.04
CA SER A 405 0.72 13.26 5.36
C SER A 405 0.15 12.13 6.20
N ALA A 406 0.86 11.75 7.25
CA ALA A 406 0.39 10.78 8.22
C ALA A 406 0.99 11.01 9.62
N ILE A 407 0.25 10.58 10.63
CA ILE A 407 0.60 10.65 12.05
C ILE A 407 1.21 9.31 12.45
N MET A 408 2.47 9.32 12.88
CA MET A 408 3.21 8.14 13.35
C MET A 408 3.06 7.89 14.86
N SER A 409 2.78 8.93 15.63
CA SER A 409 2.45 8.83 17.06
C SER A 409 1.58 10.03 17.44
N PRO A 410 0.59 9.87 18.33
CA PRO A 410 0.17 8.62 18.97
C PRO A 410 -0.50 7.61 18.01
N TRP A 411 -0.85 6.43 18.50
CA TRP A 411 -1.63 5.43 17.78
C TRP A 411 -3.13 5.63 17.94
N THR A 412 -3.90 5.15 16.97
CA THR A 412 -5.35 5.09 17.10
C THR A 412 -5.74 4.25 18.31
N LYS A 413 -6.74 4.70 19.06
CA LYS A 413 -7.24 4.17 20.34
C LYS A 413 -6.26 4.26 21.52
N GLN A 414 -5.14 4.98 21.39
CA GLN A 414 -4.18 5.13 22.48
C GLN A 414 -4.68 6.12 23.54
N VAL A 415 -4.41 5.81 24.82
CA VAL A 415 -4.64 6.72 25.95
C VAL A 415 -3.44 7.65 26.09
N CYS A 416 -3.68 8.95 26.10
CA CYS A 416 -2.68 10.00 26.12
C CYS A 416 -2.82 10.84 27.40
N ALA A 417 -2.03 10.54 28.43
CA ALA A 417 -1.92 11.41 29.60
C ALA A 417 -0.96 12.58 29.31
N HIS A 418 -1.42 13.81 29.52
CA HIS A 418 -0.65 15.00 29.20
C HIS A 418 -0.91 16.18 30.15
N LYS A 419 -0.15 17.27 29.98
CA LYS A 419 -0.33 18.54 30.70
C LYS A 419 -0.73 19.65 29.72
N GLY A 420 -1.95 19.57 29.18
CA GLY A 420 -2.47 20.51 28.16
C GLY A 420 -1.95 20.35 26.71
N LYS A 421 -1.00 19.45 26.42
CA LYS A 421 -0.49 19.21 25.06
C LYS A 421 -0.18 17.74 24.77
N ILE A 422 -0.61 17.22 23.62
CA ILE A 422 -0.32 15.86 23.16
C ILE A 422 0.88 15.87 22.20
N ARG A 423 1.86 14.99 22.46
CA ARG A 423 3.05 14.84 21.61
C ARG A 423 2.73 14.03 20.36
N CYS A 424 2.82 14.67 19.21
CA CYS A 424 2.58 14.07 17.91
C CYS A 424 3.88 14.04 17.08
N LYS A 425 4.04 13.02 16.23
CA LYS A 425 5.05 13.02 15.16
C LYS A 425 4.50 12.36 13.91
N GLY A 426 5.09 12.66 12.76
CA GLY A 426 4.64 12.11 11.49
C GLY A 426 5.52 12.45 10.29
N TRP A 427 4.97 12.23 9.10
CA TRP A 427 5.58 12.62 7.83
C TRP A 427 4.61 13.39 6.95
N ALA A 428 5.15 14.17 6.02
CA ALA A 428 4.42 14.86 4.94
C ALA A 428 5.22 14.77 3.64
N TYR A 429 4.57 14.64 2.49
CA TYR A 429 5.21 14.52 1.18
C TYR A 429 4.31 15.06 0.06
N SER A 430 4.91 15.58 -1.01
CA SER A 430 4.22 15.91 -2.27
C SER A 430 5.11 15.45 -3.43
N GLY A 431 4.50 14.85 -4.45
CA GLY A 431 5.22 14.39 -5.65
C GLY A 431 5.51 15.52 -6.64
N GLY A 432 5.98 15.17 -7.84
CA GLY A 432 6.21 16.14 -8.92
C GLY A 432 7.31 17.17 -8.67
N GLY A 433 8.07 17.04 -7.58
CA GLY A 433 9.09 18.02 -7.18
C GLY A 433 8.52 19.23 -6.47
N ARG A 434 7.29 19.11 -5.99
CA ARG A 434 6.71 19.96 -4.96
C ARG A 434 7.19 19.49 -3.60
N TRP A 435 7.18 20.37 -2.61
CA TRP A 435 7.63 20.03 -1.26
C TRP A 435 6.59 20.47 -0.22
N PRO A 436 6.48 19.74 0.91
CA PRO A 436 5.69 20.19 2.05
C PRO A 436 6.18 21.55 2.56
N GLU A 437 5.31 22.55 2.47
CA GLU A 437 5.56 23.91 2.91
C GLU A 437 5.04 24.12 4.33
N ARG A 438 3.87 23.55 4.64
CA ARG A 438 3.22 23.66 5.96
C ARG A 438 2.53 22.36 6.34
N VAL A 439 2.70 21.95 7.60
CA VAL A 439 1.94 20.83 8.21
C VAL A 439 1.08 21.41 9.32
N GLU A 440 -0.16 20.95 9.41
CA GLU A 440 -1.13 21.40 10.40
C GLU A 440 -1.74 20.20 11.11
N LEU A 441 -1.99 20.37 12.41
CA LEU A 441 -2.70 19.40 13.24
C LEU A 441 -3.93 20.01 13.89
N SER A 442 -4.94 19.19 14.08
CA SER A 442 -6.16 19.51 14.83
C SER A 442 -6.37 18.44 15.91
N ALA A 443 -6.94 18.84 17.06
CA ALA A 443 -7.38 17.95 18.14
C ALA A 443 -8.92 17.83 18.20
N ASP A 444 -9.64 18.50 17.31
CA ASP A 444 -11.10 18.65 17.31
C ASP A 444 -11.75 18.12 16.02
N GLY A 445 -11.11 17.14 15.36
CA GLY A 445 -11.65 16.54 14.14
C GLY A 445 -11.50 17.42 12.89
N GLY A 446 -10.55 18.37 12.89
CA GLY A 446 -10.23 19.21 11.74
C GLY A 446 -11.01 20.53 11.68
N PHE A 447 -11.60 20.97 12.80
CA PHE A 447 -12.27 22.28 12.88
C PHE A 447 -11.24 23.40 13.09
N SER A 448 -10.40 23.30 14.11
CA SER A 448 -9.31 24.25 14.41
C SER A 448 -7.94 23.65 14.09
N TRP A 449 -7.07 24.42 13.45
CA TRP A 449 -5.77 23.96 12.96
C TRP A 449 -4.60 24.72 13.60
N TYR A 450 -3.64 23.97 14.12
CA TYR A 450 -2.38 24.47 14.64
C TYR A 450 -1.27 24.16 13.65
N MET A 451 -0.52 25.18 13.26
CA MET A 451 0.64 25.01 12.39
C MET A 451 1.79 24.37 13.16
N VAL A 452 2.44 23.37 12.55
CA VAL A 452 3.71 22.85 13.05
C VAL A 452 4.79 23.91 12.79
N PRO A 453 5.52 24.37 13.82
CA PRO A 453 6.62 25.32 13.66
C PRO A 453 7.70 24.78 12.72
N LEU A 454 8.34 25.67 11.95
CA LEU A 454 9.29 25.26 10.89
C LEU A 454 10.51 24.53 11.44
N GLU A 455 10.94 24.89 12.65
CA GLU A 455 12.03 24.26 13.41
C GLU A 455 11.73 22.82 13.82
N ASN A 456 10.45 22.43 13.86
CA ASN A 456 10.02 21.07 14.18
C ASN A 456 9.80 20.20 12.93
N LEU A 457 10.09 20.73 11.74
CA LEU A 457 10.08 20.01 10.48
C LEU A 457 11.52 19.63 10.10
N SER A 458 11.73 18.45 9.52
CA SER A 458 13.05 18.03 9.01
C SER A 458 13.56 18.94 7.88
N ARG A 459 14.74 18.66 7.31
CA ARG A 459 15.30 19.52 6.27
C ARG A 459 14.39 19.62 5.05
N LYS A 460 14.15 20.85 4.56
CA LYS A 460 13.42 21.10 3.32
C LYS A 460 14.27 20.70 2.11
N ARG A 461 13.78 19.79 1.28
CA ARG A 461 14.36 19.43 -0.03
C ARG A 461 13.25 19.19 -1.05
N ARG A 462 13.59 19.34 -2.33
CA ARG A 462 12.62 19.30 -3.44
C ARG A 462 11.94 17.93 -3.67
N TRP A 463 12.66 16.84 -3.40
CA TRP A 463 12.22 15.48 -3.77
C TRP A 463 12.05 14.55 -2.57
N THR A 464 12.08 15.12 -1.36
CA THR A 464 11.97 14.34 -0.13
C THR A 464 10.73 14.72 0.65
N TRP A 465 10.26 13.79 1.48
CA TRP A 465 9.33 14.07 2.56
C TRP A 465 9.90 15.12 3.53
N ARG A 466 9.04 15.57 4.44
CA ARG A 466 9.40 16.22 5.70
C ARG A 466 8.89 15.34 6.83
N THR A 467 9.75 14.91 7.74
CA THR A 467 9.27 14.40 9.03
C THR A 467 8.97 15.58 9.94
N TRP A 468 8.06 15.39 10.88
CA TRP A 468 7.62 16.47 11.77
C TRP A 468 7.34 15.96 13.18
N HIS A 469 7.47 16.83 14.17
CA HIS A 469 6.96 16.62 15.53
C HIS A 469 6.23 17.86 16.03
N PHE A 470 5.28 17.71 16.95
CA PHE A 470 4.51 18.84 17.47
C PHE A 470 3.87 18.50 18.82
N GLU A 471 3.84 19.47 19.74
CA GLU A 471 3.07 19.36 20.98
C GLU A 471 1.71 20.05 20.76
N LEU A 472 0.74 19.28 20.29
CA LEU A 472 -0.60 19.74 19.93
C LEU A 472 -1.37 20.17 21.17
N PRO A 473 -1.81 21.44 21.27
CA PRO A 473 -2.68 21.86 22.37
C PRO A 473 -3.95 21.02 22.44
N CYS A 474 -4.25 20.52 23.63
CA CYS A 474 -5.44 19.72 23.89
C CYS A 474 -5.87 19.95 25.34
N ASP A 475 -7.10 20.42 25.51
CA ASP A 475 -7.61 20.79 26.83
C ASP A 475 -8.68 19.82 27.35
N VAL A 476 -9.44 19.22 26.44
CA VAL A 476 -10.55 18.31 26.73
C VAL A 476 -10.07 16.97 27.25
N GLU A 477 -10.86 16.35 28.12
CA GLU A 477 -10.72 14.94 28.53
C GLU A 477 -11.71 14.08 27.73
N GLY A 478 -11.32 12.85 27.38
CA GLY A 478 -12.18 11.92 26.64
C GLY A 478 -11.68 11.58 25.24
N TRP A 479 -12.55 10.94 24.45
CA TRP A 479 -12.24 10.58 23.07
C TRP A 479 -12.19 11.81 22.17
N ILE A 480 -11.06 12.02 21.51
CA ILE A 480 -10.86 13.06 20.51
C ILE A 480 -10.36 12.46 19.21
N GLU A 481 -10.45 13.23 18.13
CA GLU A 481 -9.84 12.90 16.85
C GLU A 481 -8.69 13.87 16.55
N ILE A 482 -7.48 13.32 16.44
CA ILE A 482 -6.32 14.07 15.95
C ILE A 482 -6.26 13.92 14.44
N VAL A 483 -6.26 15.05 13.74
CA VAL A 483 -6.19 15.11 12.28
C VAL A 483 -4.92 15.83 11.85
N CYS A 484 -4.22 15.31 10.84
CA CYS A 484 -3.12 16.05 10.19
C CYS A 484 -3.39 16.30 8.71
N ARG A 485 -2.94 17.47 8.23
CA ARG A 485 -2.90 17.81 6.81
C ARG A 485 -1.63 18.56 6.43
N CYS A 486 -1.28 18.50 5.16
CA CYS A 486 -0.12 19.15 4.58
C CYS A 486 -0.53 20.07 3.44
N TRP A 487 0.12 21.23 3.37
CA TRP A 487 0.10 22.14 2.23
C TRP A 487 1.45 22.09 1.53
N ASP A 488 1.45 21.88 0.21
CA ASP A 488 2.67 21.99 -0.58
C ASP A 488 2.92 23.41 -1.10
N ASN A 489 4.07 23.61 -1.72
CA ASN A 489 4.50 24.92 -2.25
C ASN A 489 3.63 25.47 -3.38
N ALA A 490 2.67 24.70 -3.89
CA ALA A 490 1.71 25.12 -4.92
C ALA A 490 0.29 25.28 -4.34
N LEU A 491 0.16 25.35 -3.01
CA LEU A 491 -1.10 25.48 -2.28
C LEU A 491 -2.06 24.29 -2.47
N ASN A 492 -1.56 23.13 -2.91
CA ASN A 492 -2.36 21.91 -2.84
C ASN A 492 -2.50 21.49 -1.38
N THR A 493 -3.68 20.98 -1.02
CA THR A 493 -3.95 20.37 0.29
C THR A 493 -4.71 19.06 0.14
N GLN A 494 -4.92 18.39 1.27
CA GLN A 494 -5.50 17.06 1.34
C GLN A 494 -7.03 17.11 1.45
N PRO A 495 -7.77 16.20 0.79
CA PRO A 495 -9.20 16.02 1.04
C PRO A 495 -9.47 15.75 2.52
N PRO A 496 -10.57 16.25 3.13
CA PRO A 496 -10.80 16.05 4.56
C PRO A 496 -10.93 14.57 4.97
N ASP A 497 -11.58 13.74 4.17
CA ASP A 497 -12.01 12.40 4.58
C ASP A 497 -11.69 11.34 3.54
N VAL A 498 -11.56 10.09 4.01
CA VAL A 498 -11.37 8.92 3.13
C VAL A 498 -12.47 8.82 2.09
N ARG A 499 -13.72 9.15 2.44
CA ARG A 499 -14.86 9.08 1.50
C ARG A 499 -14.67 9.98 0.28
N THR A 500 -14.08 11.16 0.45
CA THR A 500 -13.87 12.09 -0.68
C THR A 500 -12.64 11.71 -1.51
N ALA A 501 -11.70 10.93 -0.94
CA ALA A 501 -10.52 10.42 -1.63
C ALA A 501 -10.66 8.98 -2.15
N TRP A 502 -11.75 8.27 -1.80
CA TRP A 502 -11.94 6.88 -2.18
C TRP A 502 -12.02 6.71 -3.70
N ASN A 503 -11.41 5.65 -4.21
CA ASN A 503 -11.53 5.21 -5.59
C ASN A 503 -11.47 3.68 -5.68
N TRP A 504 -12.06 3.13 -6.73
CA TRP A 504 -12.14 1.68 -6.94
C TRP A 504 -10.78 0.97 -6.89
N GLY A 505 -9.72 1.58 -7.44
CA GLY A 505 -8.38 0.99 -7.46
C GLY A 505 -7.68 0.95 -6.09
N LEU A 506 -8.24 1.59 -5.06
CA LEU A 506 -7.65 1.69 -3.72
C LEU A 506 -6.22 2.22 -3.74
N HIS A 507 -5.97 3.19 -4.60
CA HIS A 507 -4.71 3.91 -4.71
C HIS A 507 -4.87 5.33 -4.18
N VAL A 508 -3.75 5.99 -3.87
CA VAL A 508 -3.66 7.42 -3.56
C VAL A 508 -4.59 7.82 -2.41
N THR A 509 -4.43 7.20 -1.25
CA THR A 509 -5.07 7.69 -0.02
C THR A 509 -4.40 9.01 0.40
N SER A 510 -4.85 10.12 -0.16
CA SER A 510 -4.33 11.47 0.09
C SER A 510 -5.18 12.28 1.08
N SER A 511 -6.28 11.73 1.58
CA SER A 511 -7.11 12.39 2.60
C SER A 511 -6.31 12.76 3.85
N CYS A 512 -6.78 13.73 4.62
CA CYS A 512 -6.23 14.05 5.94
C CYS A 512 -6.17 12.77 6.76
N HIS A 513 -5.05 12.53 7.44
CA HIS A 513 -4.90 11.34 8.27
C HIS A 513 -5.51 11.59 9.64
N ARG A 514 -6.28 10.63 10.14
CA ARG A 514 -7.12 10.77 11.33
C ARG A 514 -6.85 9.62 12.29
N ILE A 515 -6.62 9.92 13.56
CA ILE A 515 -6.52 8.93 14.63
C ILE A 515 -7.42 9.34 15.78
N SER A 516 -8.11 8.37 16.39
CA SER A 516 -8.84 8.59 17.63
C SER A 516 -7.92 8.33 18.81
N VAL A 517 -7.90 9.19 19.83
CA VAL A 517 -7.16 8.96 21.07
C VAL A 517 -8.01 9.34 22.27
N TYR A 518 -7.73 8.74 23.42
CA TYR A 518 -8.35 9.17 24.67
C TYR A 518 -7.44 10.14 25.40
N SER A 519 -7.87 11.38 25.51
CA SER A 519 -7.16 12.47 26.18
C SER A 519 -7.35 12.41 27.69
N VAL A 520 -6.27 12.50 28.46
CA VAL A 520 -6.28 12.61 29.93
C VAL A 520 -5.46 13.82 30.33
N ASN A 521 -6.14 14.93 30.64
CA ASN A 521 -5.49 16.20 30.89
C ASN A 521 -5.19 16.42 32.39
N LYS A 522 -3.94 16.17 32.78
CA LYS A 522 -3.45 16.33 34.15
C LYS A 522 -3.44 17.77 34.67
N THR A 523 -3.77 18.78 33.86
CA THR A 523 -3.97 20.15 34.38
C THR A 523 -5.34 20.32 35.03
N ARG A 524 -6.27 19.38 34.83
CA ARG A 524 -7.61 19.40 35.43
C ARG A 524 -7.55 18.83 36.85
N PRO A 525 -8.01 19.58 37.88
CA PRO A 525 -7.92 19.13 39.28
C PRO A 525 -8.61 17.79 39.55
N LEU A 526 -9.81 17.57 38.99
CA LEU A 526 -10.54 16.30 39.15
C LEU A 526 -9.76 15.12 38.57
N THR A 527 -9.20 15.28 37.37
CA THR A 527 -8.37 14.27 36.71
C THR A 527 -7.12 13.96 37.54
N MET A 528 -6.42 14.99 38.05
CA MET A 528 -5.22 14.78 38.87
C MET A 528 -5.56 14.05 40.18
N ALA A 529 -6.58 14.49 40.90
CA ALA A 529 -7.03 13.83 42.11
C ALA A 529 -7.42 12.36 41.85
N ARG A 530 -8.03 12.09 40.70
CA ARG A 530 -8.35 10.72 40.28
C ARG A 530 -7.09 9.90 40.05
N MET A 531 -6.09 10.45 39.35
CA MET A 531 -4.82 9.75 39.10
C MET A 531 -4.04 9.47 40.39
N ASP A 532 -4.02 10.41 41.33
CA ASP A 532 -3.42 10.20 42.65
C ASP A 532 -4.12 9.06 43.42
N GLU A 533 -5.43 8.88 43.23
CA GLU A 533 -6.17 7.75 43.81
C GLU A 533 -5.73 6.41 43.21
N PHE A 534 -5.54 6.35 41.88
CA PHE A 534 -5.01 5.15 41.21
C PHE A 534 -3.63 4.78 41.77
N ASP A 535 -2.73 5.76 41.86
CA ASP A 535 -1.37 5.57 42.37
C ASP A 535 -1.38 5.14 43.85
N ARG A 536 -2.19 5.79 44.69
CA ARG A 536 -2.31 5.45 46.12
C ARG A 536 -2.84 4.04 46.35
N ARG A 537 -3.75 3.58 45.50
CA ARG A 537 -4.34 2.22 45.58
C ARG A 537 -3.52 1.16 44.85
N GLY A 538 -2.45 1.55 44.15
CA GLY A 538 -1.66 0.63 43.33
C GLY A 538 -2.46 0.01 42.18
N ILE A 539 -3.46 0.71 41.66
CA ILE A 539 -4.31 0.24 40.56
C ILE A 539 -3.73 0.77 39.24
N PRO A 540 -3.48 -0.09 38.23
CA PRO A 540 -3.07 0.37 36.91
C PRO A 540 -4.13 1.29 36.29
N PHE A 541 -3.69 2.39 35.66
CA PHE A 541 -4.60 3.37 35.05
C PHE A 541 -5.37 2.85 33.84
N GLY A 542 -4.91 1.79 33.19
CA GLY A 542 -5.54 1.24 31.98
C GLY A 542 -5.64 -0.29 32.00
N PRO A 543 -6.46 -0.87 31.10
CA PRO A 543 -7.24 -0.18 30.06
C PRO A 543 -8.47 0.54 30.62
N LEU A 544 -8.88 1.66 29.99
CA LEU A 544 -9.94 2.56 30.46
C LEU A 544 -11.31 1.90 30.65
N THR A 545 -11.54 0.76 29.99
CA THR A 545 -12.81 0.04 30.01
C THR A 545 -12.91 -0.96 31.16
N VAL A 546 -11.86 -1.12 31.97
CA VAL A 546 -11.90 -1.99 33.15
C VAL A 546 -12.69 -1.30 34.28
N PRO A 547 -13.72 -1.95 34.83
CA PRO A 547 -14.45 -1.42 35.98
C PRO A 547 -13.53 -1.20 37.18
N LEU A 548 -13.74 -0.10 37.90
CA LEU A 548 -12.94 0.25 39.07
C LEU A 548 -13.65 -0.19 40.36
N ALA A 549 -12.87 -0.69 41.32
CA ALA A 549 -13.37 -1.05 42.65
C ALA A 549 -13.66 0.17 43.55
N PHE A 550 -13.52 1.39 43.02
CA PHE A 550 -13.78 2.64 43.74
C PHE A 550 -14.54 3.62 42.84
N PRO A 551 -15.58 4.28 43.37
CA PRO A 551 -16.49 5.08 42.55
C PRO A 551 -15.82 6.38 42.09
N SER A 552 -16.26 6.95 40.97
CA SER A 552 -15.80 8.25 40.46
C SER A 552 -16.21 9.42 41.35
N GLN A 553 -17.31 9.28 42.07
CA GLN A 553 -17.89 10.22 43.02
C GLN A 553 -18.45 9.42 44.20
N THR A 554 -18.32 9.91 45.43
CA THR A 554 -18.89 9.20 46.59
C THR A 554 -20.42 9.39 46.63
N GLN A 555 -21.13 8.47 47.30
CA GLN A 555 -22.58 8.63 47.47
C GLN A 555 -22.94 9.86 48.32
N GLU A 556 -22.03 10.27 49.21
CA GLU A 556 -22.17 11.49 50.00
C GLU A 556 -22.06 12.74 49.11
N ASP A 557 -21.05 12.83 48.25
CA ASP A 557 -20.91 13.95 47.29
C ASP A 557 -22.15 14.04 46.39
N TYR A 558 -22.68 12.90 45.95
CA TYR A 558 -23.90 12.83 45.14
C TYR A 558 -25.13 13.34 45.89
N ALA A 559 -25.29 12.93 47.16
CA ALA A 559 -26.38 13.41 48.01
C ALA A 559 -26.27 14.91 48.30
N GLN A 560 -25.05 15.42 48.54
CA GLN A 560 -24.80 16.85 48.75
C GLN A 560 -25.10 17.68 47.50
N PHE A 561 -24.88 17.14 46.30
CA PHE A 561 -25.26 17.80 45.05
C PHE A 561 -26.78 18.00 44.99
N TRP A 562 -27.57 16.95 45.17
CA TRP A 562 -29.04 17.04 45.09
C TRP A 562 -29.69 17.76 46.28
N ALA A 563 -29.00 17.90 47.41
CA ALA A 563 -29.47 18.77 48.49
C ALA A 563 -29.44 20.27 48.13
N LYS A 564 -28.74 20.65 47.06
CA LYS A 564 -28.54 22.05 46.63
C LYS A 564 -29.07 22.33 45.21
N HIS A 565 -29.52 21.32 44.49
CA HIS A 565 -29.95 21.45 43.11
C HIS A 565 -31.26 20.68 42.93
N ASP A 566 -32.19 21.27 42.19
CA ASP A 566 -33.47 20.65 41.90
C ASP A 566 -33.29 19.39 41.07
N PRO A 567 -34.13 18.35 41.27
CA PRO A 567 -34.13 17.15 40.46
C PRO A 567 -34.44 17.47 38.98
N ARG A 568 -34.49 16.43 38.14
CA ARG A 568 -34.77 16.60 36.70
C ARG A 568 -36.09 17.32 36.42
N ASP A 569 -37.10 17.10 37.26
CA ASP A 569 -38.43 17.69 37.09
C ASP A 569 -38.42 19.15 37.55
N ALA A 570 -39.05 20.02 36.77
CA ALA A 570 -39.30 21.40 37.16
C ALA A 570 -40.54 21.48 38.08
N GLU A 571 -40.63 22.52 38.89
CA GLU A 571 -41.86 22.80 39.64
C GLU A 571 -43.01 23.17 38.67
N ASP A 572 -44.21 22.64 38.91
CA ASP A 572 -45.43 23.10 38.25
C ASP A 572 -45.86 24.44 38.88
N GLU A 573 -46.10 25.46 38.04
CA GLU A 573 -46.50 26.83 38.46
C GLU A 573 -47.82 26.89 39.23
#